data_AF-A0AAP3DEB4-F1
#
_entry.id   AF-A0AAP3DEB4-F1
#
_cell.length_a   1.000
_cell.length_b   1.000
_cell.length_c   1.000
_cell.angle_alpha   90.00
_cell.angle_beta   90.00
_cell.angle_gamma   90.00
#
_symmetry.space_group_name_H-M   'P 1'
#
loop_
_entity.id
_entity.type
_entity.pdbx_description
1 polymer ?
#
loop_
_entity_poly.entity_id
_entity_poly.type
_entity_poly.pdbx_seq_one_letter_code
_entity_poly.pdbx_strand_id
1 'polypeptide(L)' 'MACVNQCPDAIHHFVVKDKGCHGVEKKEYKQVYAVCMNGQNLYCRTEWGGPCQL' A
#
# COMPACT_ATOMS: atom_id res chain seq x y z
N MET A 1 -0.80 6.58 -11.73
CA MET A 1 -0.77 6.01 -10.36
C MET A 1 -2.05 6.44 -9.67
N ALA A 2 -2.99 5.52 -9.44
CA ALA A 2 -4.30 5.85 -8.85
C ALA A 2 -4.26 5.50 -7.37
N CYS A 3 -3.96 6.48 -6.53
CA CYS A 3 -4.26 6.36 -5.11
C CYS A 3 -5.74 6.65 -4.87
N VAL A 4 -6.35 6.10 -3.81
CA VAL A 4 -7.80 6.27 -3.54
C VAL A 4 -8.16 7.75 -3.48
N ASN A 5 -7.27 8.56 -2.88
CA ASN A 5 -7.26 10.01 -3.04
C ASN A 5 -5.89 10.45 -3.58
N GLN A 6 -5.88 11.51 -4.38
CA GLN A 6 -4.64 12.20 -4.73
C GLN A 6 -4.22 13.10 -3.56
N CYS A 7 -2.91 13.16 -3.30
CA CYS A 7 -2.37 14.14 -2.36
C CYS A 7 -2.75 15.55 -2.83
N PRO A 8 -3.15 16.46 -1.92
CA PRO A 8 -3.57 17.81 -2.28
C PRO A 8 -2.47 18.64 -2.94
N ASP A 9 -1.20 18.42 -2.55
CA ASP A 9 -0.03 19.06 -3.16
C ASP A 9 0.76 18.06 -4.01
N ALA A 10 1.59 17.25 -3.36
CA ALA A 10 2.42 16.25 -3.99
C ALA A 10 2.68 15.06 -3.05
N ILE A 11 3.05 13.94 -3.67
CA ILE A 11 3.54 12.76 -2.95
C ILE A 11 4.99 13.03 -2.56
N HIS A 12 5.29 12.92 -1.26
CA HIS A 12 6.65 13.03 -0.75
C HIS A 12 7.41 11.71 -0.95
N HIS A 13 6.86 10.59 -0.49
CA HIS A 13 7.38 9.23 -0.73
C HIS A 13 6.29 8.17 -0.52
N PHE A 14 6.57 6.92 -0.86
CA PHE A 14 5.67 5.79 -0.64
C PHE A 14 6.15 4.94 0.54
N VAL A 15 5.21 4.43 1.34
CA VAL A 15 5.47 3.55 2.47
C VAL A 15 4.58 2.31 2.41
N VAL A 16 5.09 1.20 2.96
CA VAL A 16 4.30 -0.02 3.19
C VAL A 16 3.89 -0.06 4.65
N LYS A 17 2.58 -0.08 4.92
CA LYS A 17 2.07 -0.16 6.31
C LYS A 17 1.71 -1.58 6.71
N ASP A 18 0.97 -2.28 5.86
CA ASP A 18 0.53 -3.64 6.11
C ASP A 18 1.19 -4.58 5.12
N LYS A 19 1.80 -5.64 5.62
CA LYS A 19 2.28 -6.75 4.80
C LYS A 19 2.06 -8.07 5.53
N GLY A 20 1.73 -9.11 4.79
CA GLY A 20 1.55 -10.43 5.38
C GLY A 20 1.05 -11.46 4.39
N CYS A 21 0.75 -12.64 4.91
CA CYS A 21 0.13 -13.69 4.13
C CYS A 21 -1.39 -13.55 4.16
N HIS A 22 -2.04 -13.45 3.00
CA HIS A 22 -3.49 -13.38 2.92
C HIS A 22 -4.09 -14.77 3.11
N GLY A 23 -4.83 -14.96 4.21
CA GLY A 23 -5.38 -16.25 4.65
C GLY A 23 -6.16 -17.03 3.59
N VAL A 24 -6.89 -16.31 2.73
CA VAL A 24 -7.77 -16.91 1.71
C VAL A 24 -7.04 -17.12 0.38
N GLU A 25 -6.21 -16.16 -0.02
CA GLU A 25 -5.50 -16.19 -1.32
C GLU A 25 -4.22 -17.03 -1.25
N LYS A 26 -3.72 -17.30 -0.03
CA LYS A 26 -2.41 -17.92 0.23
C LYS A 26 -1.27 -17.22 -0.52
N LYS A 27 -1.37 -15.90 -0.65
CA LYS A 27 -0.38 -15.03 -1.27
C LYS A 27 0.06 -13.94 -0.32
N GLU A 28 1.31 -13.56 -0.43
CA GLU A 28 1.81 -12.37 0.24
C GLU A 28 1.06 -11.15 -0.31
N TYR A 29 0.68 -10.24 0.58
CA TYR A 29 0.16 -8.94 0.22
C TYR A 29 0.96 -7.87 0.92
N LYS A 30 1.09 -6.70 0.28
CA LYS A 30 1.58 -5.48 0.91
C LYS A 30 0.72 -4.30 0.49
N GLN A 31 0.30 -3.49 1.45
CA GLN A 31 -0.46 -2.27 1.20
C GLN A 31 0.51 -1.08 1.08
N VAL A 32 0.52 -0.48 -0.10
CA VAL A 32 1.33 0.69 -0.42
C VAL A 32 0.50 1.94 -0.21
N TYR A 33 1.03 2.83 0.62
CA TYR A 33 0.47 4.15 0.92
C TYR A 33 1.39 5.24 0.36
N ALA A 34 0.82 6.32 -0.16
CA ALA A 34 1.53 7.55 -0.44
C ALA A 34 1.54 8.42 0.81
N VAL A 35 2.72 8.90 1.20
CA VAL A 35 2.89 9.96 2.19
C VAL A 35 2.90 11.27 1.44
N CYS A 36 1.89 12.09 1.67
CA CYS A 36 1.77 13.42 1.09
C CYS A 36 2.71 14.42 1.79
N MET A 37 3.06 15.52 1.13
CA MET A 37 3.90 16.58 1.74
C MET A 37 3.29 17.19 3.01
N ASN A 38 1.96 17.16 3.15
CA ASN A 38 1.25 17.59 4.34
C ASN A 38 1.23 16.55 5.48
N GLY A 39 1.91 15.40 5.31
CA GLY A 39 2.00 14.32 6.31
C GLY A 39 0.85 13.31 6.29
N GLN A 40 -0.13 13.45 5.40
CA GLN A 40 -1.21 12.46 5.27
C GLN A 40 -0.72 11.18 4.61
N ASN A 41 -1.24 10.03 5.08
CA ASN A 41 -0.99 8.73 4.46
C ASN A 41 -2.23 8.30 3.67
N LEU A 42 -2.13 8.24 2.35
CA LEU A 42 -3.22 7.84 1.47
C LEU A 42 -2.98 6.44 0.94
N TYR A 43 -3.95 5.55 1.12
CA TYR A 43 -3.87 4.21 0.56
C TYR A 43 -3.87 4.28 -0.97
N CYS A 44 -2.89 3.64 -1.59
CA CYS A 44 -2.74 3.65 -3.03
C CYS A 44 -3.14 2.34 -3.67
N ARG A 45 -2.49 1.25 -3.26
CA ARG A 45 -2.72 -0.07 -3.84
C ARG A 45 -2.28 -1.17 -2.89
N THR A 46 -2.83 -2.36 -3.11
CA THR A 46 -2.29 -3.59 -2.54
C THR A 46 -1.50 -4.29 -3.63
N GLU A 47 -0.22 -4.53 -3.38
CA GLU A 47 0.62 -5.35 -4.24
C GLU A 47 0.59 -6.78 -3.72
N TRP A 48 0.28 -7.70 -4.62
CA TRP A 48 0.28 -9.13 -4.35
C TRP A 48 1.63 -9.72 -4.76
N GLY A 49 2.23 -10.48 -3.86
CA GLY A 49 3.50 -11.16 -4.04
C GLY A 49 3.32 -12.63 -4.41
N GLY A 50 4.33 -13.42 -4.04
CA GLY A 50 4.35 -14.86 -4.26
C GLY A 50 3.41 -15.62 -3.32
N PRO A 51 3.32 -16.95 -3.48
CA PRO A 51 2.60 -17.79 -2.54
C PRO A 51 3.24 -17.72 -1.14
N CYS A 52 2.41 -17.75 -0.11
CA CYS A 52 2.86 -17.79 1.29
C CYS A 52 2.26 -19.00 2.01
N GLN A 53 3.02 -19.53 2.97
CA GLN A 53 2.53 -20.54 3.92
C GLN A 53 1.96 -19.83 5.15
N LEU A 54 0.72 -20.18 5.50
CA LEU A 54 0.04 -19.76 6.74
C LEU A 54 0.43 -20.68 7.90
#